data_AF-A0A0K2USF5-F1
#
_entry.id   AF-A0A0K2USF5-F1
#
_cell.length_a   1.000
_cell.length_b   1.000
_cell.length_c   1.000
_cell.angle_alpha   90.00
_cell.angle_beta   90.00
_cell.angle_gamma   90.00
#
_symmetry.space_group_name_H-M   'P 1'
#
loop_
_entity.id
_entity.type
_entity.pdbx_description
1 polymer ?
#
loop_
_entity_poly.entity_id
_entity_poly.type
_entity_poly.pdbx_seq_one_letter_code
_entity_poly.pdbx_strand_id
1 'polypeptide(L)'
;MNELCEMFGNKLIILAFPCNQFAHQENADGNEILEILNKVRPGKNFEPKCEMLCKVNVNGSDEDPLFTWLKSLLPYPSDDSVSFMTHPQNIIWNPVKRTDIAWNFEKFLISPNGKPVKR
;
A
#
# COMPACT_ATOMS: atom_id res chain seq x y z
N MET A 1 7.33 8.08 5.97
CA MET A 1 6.72 7.12 6.91
C MET A 1 7.52 7.05 8.21
N ASN A 2 8.82 6.73 8.19
CA ASN A 2 9.65 6.74 9.41
C ASN A 2 9.53 8.01 10.25
N GLU A 3 9.62 9.18 9.62
CA GLU A 3 9.47 10.47 10.31
C GLU A 3 8.10 10.60 11.02
N LEU A 4 7.01 10.13 10.41
CA LEU A 4 5.68 10.13 11.04
C LEU A 4 5.63 9.17 12.23
N CYS A 5 6.23 7.97 12.12
CA CYS A 5 6.33 7.05 13.25
C CYS A 5 7.10 7.70 14.41
N GLU A 6 8.17 8.44 14.13
CA GLU A 6 8.96 9.13 15.15
C GLU A 6 8.21 10.30 15.80
N MET A 7 7.59 11.15 14.98
CA MET A 7 6.88 12.34 15.43
C MET A 7 5.66 12.01 16.29
N PHE A 8 4.88 11.00 15.89
CA PHE A 8 3.62 10.68 16.53
C PHE A 8 3.70 9.51 17.50
N GLY A 9 4.79 8.72 17.46
CA GLY A 9 5.03 7.60 18.37
C GLY A 9 3.83 6.64 18.40
N ASN A 10 3.35 6.33 19.60
CA ASN A 10 2.21 5.43 19.81
C ASN A 10 0.85 6.02 19.41
N LYS A 11 0.77 7.29 19.00
CA LYS A 11 -0.49 7.92 18.55
C LYS A 11 -0.80 7.63 17.08
N LEU A 12 0.18 7.13 16.32
CA LEU A 12 0.03 6.78 14.92
C LEU A 12 0.75 5.46 14.67
N ILE A 13 0.02 4.48 14.15
CA ILE A 13 0.58 3.22 13.68
C ILE A 13 0.53 3.24 12.16
N ILE A 14 1.68 2.97 11.52
CA ILE A 14 1.76 2.81 10.07
C ILE A 14 1.96 1.32 9.79
N LEU A 15 1.01 0.76 9.04
CA LEU A 15 1.07 -0.59 8.49
C LEU A 15 1.44 -0.50 7.02
N ALA A 16 2.47 -1.21 6.61
CA ALA A 16 2.95 -1.24 5.24
C ALA A 16 2.73 -2.64 4.63
N PHE A 17 2.02 -2.67 3.51
CA PHE A 17 1.69 -3.89 2.78
C PHE A 17 2.48 -3.91 1.46
N PRO A 18 3.54 -4.72 1.36
CA PRO A 18 4.22 -4.94 0.08
C PRO A 18 3.22 -5.51 -0.94
N CYS A 19 3.31 -5.05 -2.20
CA CYS A 19 2.44 -5.51 -3.27
C CYS A 19 3.17 -5.44 -4.61
N ASN A 20 3.07 -6.49 -5.43
CA ASN A 20 3.79 -6.59 -6.70
C ASN A 20 2.93 -6.32 -7.94
N GLN A 21 1.68 -5.84 -7.77
CA GLN A 21 0.74 -5.66 -8.87
C GLN A 21 1.05 -4.45 -9.77
N PHE A 22 1.87 -3.52 -9.29
CA PHE A 22 2.13 -2.24 -9.94
C PHE A 22 3.50 -2.25 -10.62
N ALA A 23 3.52 -2.67 -11.89
CA ALA A 23 4.73 -2.83 -12.72
C ALA A 23 5.86 -3.60 -12.04
N HIS A 24 5.50 -4.62 -11.25
CA HIS A 24 6.45 -5.54 -10.64
C HIS A 24 7.54 -4.86 -9.81
N GLN A 25 7.20 -3.79 -9.08
CA GLN A 25 8.17 -3.02 -8.30
C GLN A 25 8.57 -3.68 -6.97
N GLU A 26 7.94 -4.80 -6.58
CA GLU A 26 8.17 -5.55 -5.35
C GLU A 26 8.31 -7.06 -5.63
N ASN A 27 9.27 -7.42 -6.48
CA ASN A 27 9.50 -8.82 -6.88
C ASN A 27 10.07 -9.70 -5.77
N ALA A 28 10.66 -9.08 -4.74
CA ALA A 28 11.23 -9.79 -3.61
C ALA A 28 10.16 -10.35 -2.66
N ASP A 29 10.56 -11.30 -1.82
CA ASP A 29 9.67 -11.96 -0.86
C ASP A 29 10.23 -11.97 0.56
N GLY A 30 9.34 -11.94 1.55
CA GLY A 30 9.69 -12.07 2.96
C GLY A 30 10.83 -11.14 3.40
N ASN A 31 11.90 -11.73 3.92
CA ASN A 31 13.04 -10.98 4.46
C ASN A 31 13.84 -10.23 3.38
N GLU A 32 13.76 -10.62 2.12
CA GLU A 32 14.49 -9.94 1.03
C GLU A 32 14.02 -8.49 0.86
N ILE A 33 12.76 -8.20 1.16
CA ILE A 33 12.20 -6.84 1.11
C ILE A 33 12.95 -5.93 2.08
N LEU A 34 13.18 -6.40 3.32
CA LEU A 34 13.92 -5.63 4.33
C LEU A 34 15.39 -5.45 3.94
N GLU A 35 16.01 -6.47 3.36
CA GLU A 35 17.39 -6.41 2.86
C GLU A 35 17.53 -5.40 1.71
N ILE A 36 16.57 -5.35 0.79
CA ILE A 36 16.54 -4.37 -0.32
C ILE A 36 16.39 -2.95 0.22
N LEU A 37 15.49 -2.74 1.17
CA LEU A 37 15.31 -1.44 1.83
C LEU A 37 16.61 -0.99 2.50
N ASN A 38 17.28 -1.90 3.21
CA ASN A 38 18.53 -1.64 3.94
C ASN A 38 19.73 -1.36 3.03
N LYS A 39 19.89 -2.14 1.95
CA LYS A 39 21.13 -2.18 1.16
C LYS A 39 21.02 -1.53 -0.23
N VAL A 40 19.84 -1.56 -0.85
CA VAL A 40 19.66 -1.18 -2.26
C VAL A 40 18.93 0.16 -2.39
N ARG A 41 17.66 0.22 -1.97
CA ARG A 41 16.84 1.43 -2.05
C ARG A 41 15.77 1.39 -0.96
N PRO A 42 15.76 2.34 0.00
CA PRO A 42 16.59 3.54 0.07
C PRO A 42 18.09 3.30 0.25
N GLY A 43 18.48 2.13 0.76
CA GLY A 43 19.88 1.80 1.03
C GLY A 43 20.40 2.53 2.27
N LYS A 44 21.73 2.57 2.42
CA LYS A 44 22.42 3.29 3.52
C LYS A 44 21.98 2.84 4.93
N ASN A 45 21.78 1.53 5.10
CA ASN A 45 21.29 0.93 6.35
C ASN A 45 19.91 1.48 6.77
N PHE A 46 19.06 1.82 5.79
CA PHE A 46 17.70 2.24 6.08
C PHE A 46 16.91 1.08 6.69
N GLU A 47 16.23 1.36 7.80
CA GLU A 47 15.34 0.41 8.46
C GLU A 47 13.94 1.03 8.55
N PRO A 48 12.88 0.36 8.07
CA PRO A 48 11.52 0.85 8.23
C PRO A 48 11.12 0.85 9.70
N LYS A 49 10.58 1.97 10.19
CA LYS A 49 10.01 2.10 11.54
C LYS A 49 8.51 1.79 11.59
N CYS A 50 7.90 1.59 10.43
CA CYS A 50 6.53 1.10 10.30
C CYS A 50 6.51 -0.43 10.37
N GLU A 51 5.34 -0.99 10.67
CA GLU A 51 5.16 -2.43 10.66
C GLU A 51 5.04 -2.92 9.21
N MET A 52 6.05 -3.66 8.75
CA MET A 52 6.06 -4.30 7.44
C MET A 52 5.34 -5.64 7.54
N LEU A 53 4.24 -5.79 6.81
CA LEU A 53 3.43 -7.00 6.77
C LEU A 53 3.81 -7.89 5.59
N CYS A 54 3.18 -9.07 5.49
CA CYS A 54 3.36 -9.97 4.37
C CYS A 54 2.94 -9.32 3.04
N LYS A 55 3.59 -9.73 1.95
CA LYS A 55 3.21 -9.31 0.60
C LYS A 55 1.80 -9.81 0.28
N VAL A 56 0.95 -8.93 -0.24
CA VAL A 56 -0.44 -9.24 -0.59
C VAL A 56 -0.81 -8.65 -1.95
N ASN A 57 -1.90 -9.16 -2.53
CA ASN A 57 -2.60 -8.48 -3.62
C ASN A 57 -3.61 -7.49 -3.03
N VAL A 58 -3.73 -6.33 -3.67
CA VAL A 58 -4.65 -5.27 -3.24
C VAL A 58 -5.80 -5.05 -4.23
N ASN A 59 -5.68 -5.64 -5.43
CA ASN A 59 -6.68 -5.63 -6.50
C ASN A 59 -6.92 -7.04 -7.07
N GLY A 60 -8.03 -7.23 -7.77
CA GLY A 60 -8.38 -8.49 -8.46
C GLY A 60 -9.12 -9.50 -7.59
N SER A 61 -9.27 -10.73 -8.08
CA SER A 61 -10.01 -11.81 -7.39
C SER A 61 -9.35 -12.23 -6.08
N ASP A 62 -8.02 -12.15 -6.04
CA ASP A 62 -7.18 -12.65 -4.95
C ASP A 62 -6.73 -11.51 -4.03
N GLU A 63 -7.41 -10.35 -4.10
CA GLU A 63 -7.11 -9.22 -3.23
C GLU A 63 -7.37 -9.56 -1.75
N ASP A 64 -6.51 -9.07 -0.87
CA ASP A 64 -6.68 -9.28 0.56
C ASP A 64 -8.01 -8.66 1.04
N PRO A 65 -8.79 -9.35 1.90
CA PRO A 65 -10.08 -8.86 2.38
C PRO A 65 -10.05 -7.46 3.00
N LEU A 66 -8.92 -7.06 3.60
CA LEU A 66 -8.73 -5.70 4.10
C LEU A 66 -8.87 -4.67 2.98
N PHE A 67 -8.24 -4.91 1.83
CA PHE A 67 -8.29 -3.99 0.70
C PHE A 67 -9.64 -4.02 -0.01
N THR A 68 -10.34 -5.16 -0.06
CA THR A 68 -11.75 -5.19 -0.47
C THR A 68 -12.59 -4.26 0.41
N TRP A 69 -12.45 -4.39 1.73
CA TRP A 69 -13.20 -3.60 2.69
C TRP A 69 -12.86 -2.10 2.59
N LEU A 70 -11.58 -1.74 2.56
CA LEU A 70 -11.13 -0.35 2.43
C LEU A 70 -11.62 0.31 1.14
N LYS A 71 -11.47 -0.36 -0.01
CA LYS A 71 -11.95 0.15 -1.31
C LYS A 71 -13.47 0.25 -1.38
N SER A 72 -14.21 -0.55 -0.61
CA SER A 72 -15.68 -0.45 -0.55
C SER A 72 -16.17 0.78 0.22
N LEU A 73 -15.46 1.17 1.28
CA LEU A 73 -15.81 2.32 2.13
C LEU A 73 -15.22 3.63 1.63
N LEU A 74 -14.06 3.57 0.97
CA LEU A 74 -13.35 4.71 0.39
C LEU A 74 -13.04 4.40 -1.08
N PRO A 75 -14.03 4.55 -1.99
CA PRO A 75 -13.92 4.09 -3.37
C PRO A 75 -12.90 4.85 -4.21
N TYR A 76 -12.61 6.11 -3.87
CA TYR A 76 -11.74 6.99 -4.63
C TYR A 76 -10.78 7.76 -3.70
N PRO A 77 -9.54 8.04 -4.13
CA PRO A 77 -8.68 8.99 -3.45
C PRO A 77 -9.35 10.36 -3.36
N SER A 78 -9.20 11.00 -2.21
CA SER A 78 -9.82 12.28 -1.90
C SER A 78 -9.16 13.47 -2.62
N ASP A 79 -7.92 13.31 -3.06
CA ASP A 79 -7.13 14.28 -3.81
C ASP A 79 -7.20 14.06 -5.33
N ASP A 80 -7.45 12.84 -5.79
CA ASP A 80 -7.68 12.50 -7.19
C ASP A 80 -8.71 11.38 -7.35
N SER A 81 -9.91 11.73 -7.78
CA SER A 81 -11.02 10.77 -7.93
C SER A 81 -11.17 10.19 -9.33
N VAL A 82 -10.26 10.55 -10.26
CA VAL A 82 -10.44 10.26 -11.70
C VAL A 82 -9.29 9.43 -12.24
N SER A 83 -8.05 9.73 -11.86
CA SER A 83 -6.90 9.02 -12.37
C SER A 83 -6.86 7.59 -11.87
N PHE A 84 -6.61 6.65 -12.79
CA PHE A 84 -6.43 5.25 -12.45
C PHE A 84 -5.12 4.70 -13.02
N MET A 85 -5.03 4.55 -14.34
CA MET A 85 -3.82 4.06 -14.99
C MET A 85 -3.68 4.67 -16.37
N THR A 86 -2.57 5.37 -16.63
CA THR A 86 -2.30 5.97 -17.94
C THR A 86 -2.00 4.92 -19.01
N HIS A 87 -1.38 3.81 -18.61
CA HIS A 87 -0.89 2.75 -19.47
C HIS A 87 -1.66 1.46 -19.18
N PRO A 88 -2.67 1.09 -19.99
CA PRO A 88 -3.54 -0.06 -19.71
C PRO A 88 -2.79 -1.39 -19.53
N GLN A 89 -1.62 -1.55 -20.17
CA GLN A 89 -0.77 -2.73 -20.03
C GLN A 89 -0.22 -2.95 -18.61
N ASN A 90 -0.25 -1.91 -17.76
CA ASN A 90 0.15 -2.04 -16.36
C ASN A 90 -0.96 -2.66 -15.48
N ILE A 91 -2.17 -2.81 -16.02
CA ILE A 91 -3.28 -3.49 -15.33
C ILE A 91 -3.15 -5.00 -15.60
N ILE A 92 -2.60 -5.71 -14.63
CA ILE A 92 -2.30 -7.15 -14.74
C ILE A 92 -3.19 -8.03 -13.86
N TRP A 93 -4.18 -7.43 -13.20
CA TRP A 93 -5.13 -8.13 -12.32
C TRP A 93 -6.51 -8.23 -12.97
N ASN A 94 -7.32 -9.17 -12.47
CA ASN A 94 -8.68 -9.40 -12.92
C ASN A 94 -9.55 -9.86 -11.73
N PRO A 95 -10.82 -9.42 -11.61
CA PRO A 95 -11.47 -8.37 -12.41
C PRO A 95 -10.91 -6.98 -12.08
N VAL A 96 -11.06 -6.05 -13.03
CA VAL A 96 -10.74 -4.63 -12.83
C VAL A 96 -11.98 -3.90 -12.31
N LYS A 97 -11.85 -3.16 -11.22
CA LYS A 97 -12.93 -2.37 -10.61
C LYS A 97 -12.57 -0.89 -10.65
N ARG A 98 -13.59 -0.02 -10.72
CA ARG A 98 -13.42 1.45 -10.68
C ARG A 98 -12.77 1.96 -9.39
N THR A 99 -12.83 1.17 -8.32
CA THR A 99 -12.33 1.52 -7.00
C THR A 99 -10.94 0.97 -6.73
N ASP A 100 -10.34 0.25 -7.68
CA ASP A 100 -9.02 -0.36 -7.54
C ASP A 100 -7.95 0.66 -7.16
N ILE A 101 -6.94 0.20 -6.42
CA ILE A 101 -5.76 0.99 -6.12
C ILE A 101 -5.01 1.25 -7.41
N ALA A 102 -4.64 2.49 -7.64
CA ALA A 102 -4.09 2.95 -8.91
C ALA A 102 -2.59 2.61 -9.04
N TRP A 103 -1.84 2.75 -7.94
CA TRP A 103 -0.39 2.56 -7.95
C TRP A 103 0.18 2.26 -6.55
N ASN A 104 1.50 2.04 -6.51
CA ASN A 104 2.27 1.95 -5.26
C ASN A 104 2.08 3.20 -4.39
N PHE A 105 2.13 2.99 -3.07
CA PHE A 105 2.05 4.03 -2.05
C PHE A 105 0.72 4.79 -2.01
N GLU A 106 -0.42 4.17 -2.34
CA GLU A 106 -1.72 4.70 -1.94
C GLU A 106 -1.92 4.59 -0.42
N LYS A 107 -2.72 5.46 0.19
CA LYS A 107 -2.84 5.55 1.66
C LYS A 107 -4.30 5.44 2.08
N PHE A 108 -4.52 4.83 3.23
CA PHE A 108 -5.81 4.83 3.91
C PHE A 108 -5.58 5.28 5.35
N LEU A 109 -6.27 6.34 5.76
CA LEU A 109 -6.27 6.81 7.14
C LEU A 109 -7.43 6.15 7.89
N ILE A 110 -7.10 5.44 8.95
CA ILE A 110 -8.07 4.78 9.83
C ILE A 110 -8.01 5.47 11.20
N SER A 111 -9.17 5.75 11.76
CA SER A 111 -9.28 6.38 13.08
C SER A 111 -9.12 5.36 14.22
N PRO A 112 -8.88 5.80 15.47
CA PRO A 112 -8.65 4.89 16.60
C PRO A 112 -9.80 3.91 16.92
N ASN A 113 -11.02 4.17 16.43
CA ASN A 113 -12.16 3.26 16.57
C ASN A 113 -12.32 2.28 15.38
N GLY A 114 -11.31 2.22 14.50
CA GLY A 114 -11.29 1.34 13.34
C GLY A 114 -12.08 1.86 12.13
N LYS A 115 -12.64 3.07 12.16
CA LYS A 115 -13.38 3.62 11.02
C LYS A 115 -12.42 4.22 9.97
N PRO A 116 -12.51 3.83 8.68
CA PRO A 116 -11.79 4.50 7.60
C PRO A 116 -12.26 5.95 7.46
N VAL A 117 -11.31 6.88 7.42
CA VAL A 117 -11.55 8.32 7.44
C VAL A 117 -11.32 8.92 6.07
N LYS A 118 -10.20 8.56 5.43
CA LYS A 118 -9.74 9.18 4.20
C LYS A 118 -8.89 8.20 3.41
N ARG A 119 -9.06 8.24 2.10
CA ARG A 119 -8.16 7.64 1.12
C ARG A 119 -7.46 8.79 0.43
#